data_AF-A0A2K5CPU0-F1
#
_entry.id   AF-A0A2K5CPU0-F1
#
_cell.length_a   1.000
_cell.length_b   1.000
_cell.length_c   1.000
_cell.angle_alpha   90.00
_cell.angle_beta   90.00
_cell.angle_gamma   90.00
#
_symmetry.space_group_name_H-M   'P 1'
#
loop_
_entity.id
_entity.type
_entity.pdbx_description
1 polymer ?
#
loop_
_entity_poly.entity_id
_entity_poly.type
_entity_poly.pdbx_seq_one_letter_code
_entity_poly.pdbx_strand_id
1 'polypeptide(L)'
;MALVSADSCIAELLTELHQLIKQTQEERLQSEHNLVNVQKTHEQMQTENKMRGLYTTAKADAEAECNLLRKTRDKIAEIKSLLEERRIVAKIPGLYNDSKPPRKTMRRGVLMTLLQRSAMTLPLWIRKPGDKPPPLCGDYRCAPLCPVNFFFF
;
A
#
# COMPACT_ATOMS: atom_id res chain seq x y z
N MET A 1 14.87 -15.52 -14.07
CA MET A 1 15.77 -14.59 -13.36
C MET A 1 15.00 -13.44 -12.70
N ALA A 2 14.06 -12.75 -13.38
CA ALA A 2 13.27 -11.66 -12.77
C ALA A 2 12.46 -12.05 -11.51
N LEU A 3 11.83 -13.23 -11.48
CA LEU A 3 11.05 -13.70 -10.32
C LEU A 3 11.92 -13.98 -9.08
N VAL A 4 13.14 -14.49 -9.26
CA VAL A 4 14.08 -14.76 -8.16
C VAL A 4 14.60 -13.44 -7.56
N SER A 5 14.78 -12.41 -8.39
CA SER A 5 15.14 -11.05 -7.96
C SER A 5 14.02 -10.37 -7.15
N ALA A 6 12.75 -10.61 -7.52
CA ALA A 6 11.60 -10.11 -6.77
C ALA A 6 11.46 -10.80 -5.40
N ASP A 7 11.77 -12.11 -5.32
CA ASP A 7 11.75 -12.85 -4.05
C ASP A 7 12.81 -12.36 -3.06
N SER A 8 14.02 -12.01 -3.53
CA SER A 8 15.04 -11.37 -2.69
C SER A 8 14.64 -9.96 -2.24
N CYS A 9 14.03 -9.17 -3.14
CA CYS A 9 13.56 -7.82 -2.81
C CYS A 9 12.45 -7.84 -1.74
N ILE A 10 11.49 -8.76 -1.84
CA ILE A 10 10.44 -8.90 -0.82
C ILE A 10 11.03 -9.30 0.54
N ALA A 11 12.03 -10.18 0.57
CA ALA A 11 12.69 -10.58 1.81
C ALA A 11 13.43 -9.42 2.50
N GLU A 12 14.09 -8.57 1.72
CA GLU A 12 14.73 -7.34 2.23
C GLU A 12 13.69 -6.38 2.80
N LEU A 13 12.60 -6.11 2.07
CA LEU A 13 11.52 -5.23 2.52
C LEU A 13 10.84 -5.75 3.80
N LEU A 14 10.68 -7.07 3.94
CA LEU A 14 10.15 -7.68 5.17
C LEU A 14 11.12 -7.52 6.35
N THR A 15 12.42 -7.58 6.10
CA THR A 15 13.45 -7.36 7.13
C THR A 15 13.45 -5.89 7.59
N GLU A 16 13.38 -4.95 6.64
CA GLU A 16 13.22 -3.52 6.94
C GLU A 16 11.93 -3.24 7.71
N LEU A 17 10.81 -3.84 7.31
CA LEU A 17 9.54 -3.70 8.01
C LEU A 17 9.64 -4.20 9.45
N HIS A 18 10.27 -5.35 9.67
CA HIS A 18 10.48 -5.88 11.02
C HIS A 18 11.33 -4.95 11.88
N GLN A 19 12.38 -4.33 11.30
CA GLN A 19 13.20 -3.35 12.00
C GLN A 19 12.40 -2.08 12.35
N LEU A 20 11.58 -1.57 11.43
CA LEU A 20 10.70 -0.42 11.69
C LEU A 20 9.67 -0.70 12.80
N ILE A 21 9.15 -1.93 12.87
CA ILE A 21 8.24 -2.33 13.95
C ILE A 21 8.97 -2.31 15.30
N LYS A 22 10.21 -2.80 15.37
CA LYS A 22 11.02 -2.73 16.62
C LYS A 22 11.28 -1.30 17.05
N GLN A 23 11.69 -0.43 16.13
CA GLN A 23 11.89 0.99 16.40
C GLN A 23 10.62 1.67 16.89
N THR A 24 9.47 1.33 16.30
CA THR A 24 8.17 1.85 16.76
C THR A 24 7.86 1.42 18.20
N GLN A 25 8.25 0.21 18.60
CA GLN A 25 8.08 -0.24 19.98
C GLN A 25 9.02 0.47 20.96
N GLU A 26 10.28 0.69 20.58
CA GLU A 26 11.25 1.44 21.38
C GLU A 26 10.77 2.88 21.64
N GLU A 27 10.32 3.57 20.59
CA GLU A 27 9.77 4.93 20.71
C GLU A 27 8.51 4.97 21.57
N ARG A 28 7.62 3.97 21.46
CA ARG A 28 6.45 3.86 22.33
C ARG A 28 6.82 3.73 23.81
N LEU A 29 7.83 2.92 24.13
CA LEU A 29 8.31 2.76 25.51
C LEU A 29 8.91 4.08 26.05
N GLN A 30 9.62 4.82 25.21
CA GLN A 30 10.18 6.12 25.56
C GLN A 30 9.09 7.19 25.77
N SER A 31 8.11 7.24 24.87
CA SER A 31 6.92 8.10 24.95
C SER A 31 6.10 7.81 26.21
N GLU A 32 5.89 6.53 26.55
CA GLU A 32 5.22 6.12 27.79
C GLU A 32 5.97 6.60 29.04
N HIS A 33 7.31 6.46 29.06
CA HIS A 33 8.13 7.01 30.14
C HIS A 33 7.96 8.53 30.29
N ASN A 34 7.97 9.27 29.18
CA ASN A 34 7.83 10.72 29.18
C ASN A 34 6.43 11.16 29.64
N LEU A 35 5.37 10.43 29.27
CA LEU A 35 4.01 10.68 29.74
C LEU A 35 3.88 10.44 31.25
N VAL A 36 4.51 9.40 31.80
CA VAL A 36 4.56 9.17 33.25
C VAL A 36 5.28 10.34 33.96
N ASN A 37 6.34 10.88 33.36
CA ASN A 37 7.04 12.04 33.91
C ASN A 37 6.17 13.32 33.89
N VAL A 38 5.38 13.52 32.84
CA VAL A 38 4.39 14.61 32.78
C VAL A 38 3.36 14.48 33.91
N GLN A 39 2.80 13.28 34.10
CA GLN A 39 1.80 13.01 35.15
C GLN A 39 2.34 13.28 36.55
N LYS A 40 3.51 12.73 36.88
CA LYS A 40 4.17 12.95 38.19
C LYS A 40 4.47 14.43 38.44
N THR A 41 4.89 15.16 37.40
CA THR A 41 5.19 16.60 37.52
C THR A 41 3.93 17.42 37.75
N HIS A 42 2.81 17.02 37.14
CA HIS A 42 1.51 17.62 37.35
C HIS A 42 1.01 17.43 38.80
N GLU A 43 1.21 16.24 39.37
CA GLU A 43 0.86 15.94 40.78
C GLU A 43 1.69 16.75 41.79
N GLN A 44 2.94 17.07 41.44
CA GLN A 44 3.86 17.81 42.31
C GLN A 44 3.72 19.35 42.24
N MET A 45 2.74 19.87 41.48
CA MET A 45 2.51 21.30 41.25
C MET A 45 3.79 22.09 40.90
N GLN A 46 4.63 21.56 40.01
CA GLN A 46 5.88 22.23 39.60
C GLN A 46 5.62 23.42 38.65
N THR A 47 6.57 24.37 38.63
CA THR A 47 6.53 25.65 37.89
C THR A 47 6.13 25.49 36.41
N GLU A 48 5.29 26.39 35.89
CA GLU A 48 4.75 26.34 34.51
C GLU A 48 5.81 26.15 33.41
N ASN A 49 6.99 26.77 33.57
CA ASN A 49 8.08 26.66 32.60
C ASN A 49 8.56 25.22 32.40
N LYS A 50 8.54 24.40 33.46
CA LYS A 50 8.95 23.00 33.40
C LYS A 50 7.88 22.12 32.77
N MET A 51 6.60 22.42 33.02
CA MET A 51 5.47 21.76 32.36
C MET A 51 5.48 22.00 30.85
N ARG A 52 5.74 23.24 30.42
CA ARG A 52 5.83 23.59 28.99
C ARG A 52 6.91 22.77 28.28
N GLY A 53 8.09 22.59 28.89
CA GLY A 53 9.16 21.75 28.33
C GLY A 53 8.74 20.29 28.15
N LEU A 54 8.10 19.70 29.16
CA LEU A 54 7.64 18.30 29.09
C LEU A 54 6.57 18.10 28.01
N TYR A 55 5.63 19.04 27.85
CA TYR A 55 4.64 18.98 26.76
C TYR A 55 5.28 19.14 25.38
N THR A 56 6.33 19.96 25.24
CA THR A 56 7.05 20.05 23.96
C THR A 56 7.75 18.75 23.61
N THR A 57 8.33 18.05 24.60
CA THR A 57 8.93 16.73 24.42
C THR A 57 7.88 15.69 24.06
N ALA A 58 6.78 15.59 24.82
CA ALA A 58 5.71 14.64 24.55
C ALA A 58 5.07 14.85 23.16
N LYS A 59 4.97 16.09 22.71
CA LYS A 59 4.53 16.41 21.34
C LYS A 59 5.54 15.92 20.30
N ALA A 60 6.84 16.15 20.52
CA ALA A 60 7.88 15.67 19.62
C ALA A 60 7.92 14.13 19.55
N ASP A 61 7.74 13.45 20.68
CA ASP A 61 7.66 11.97 20.74
C ASP A 61 6.48 11.46 19.90
N ALA A 62 5.30 12.09 20.02
CA ALA A 62 4.13 11.74 19.23
C ALA A 62 4.34 11.97 17.71
N GLU A 63 5.06 13.03 17.34
CA GLU A 63 5.44 13.29 15.94
C GLU A 63 6.42 12.24 15.41
N ALA A 64 7.38 11.80 16.23
CA ALA A 64 8.33 10.75 15.90
C ALA A 64 7.64 9.39 15.69
N GLU A 65 6.76 8.98 16.61
CA GLU A 65 5.94 7.77 16.46
C GLU A 65 5.09 7.80 15.18
N CYS A 66 4.44 8.93 14.90
CA CYS A 66 3.62 9.10 13.70
C CYS A 66 4.44 8.95 12.40
N ASN A 67 5.66 9.46 12.39
CA ASN A 67 6.57 9.33 11.25
C ASN A 67 7.02 7.88 11.03
N LEU A 68 7.29 7.13 12.09
CA LEU A 68 7.64 5.69 11.99
C LEU A 68 6.46 4.85 11.53
N LEU A 69 5.26 5.11 12.04
CA LEU A 69 4.04 4.43 11.61
C LEU A 69 3.75 4.69 10.13
N ARG A 70 3.99 5.91 9.65
CA ARG A 70 3.84 6.26 8.23
C ARG A 70 4.82 5.47 7.36
N LYS A 71 6.11 5.41 7.73
CA LYS A 71 7.12 4.60 7.02
C LYS A 71 6.75 3.11 6.99
N THR A 72 6.31 2.57 8.13
CA THR A 72 5.86 1.17 8.26
C THR A 72 4.69 0.88 7.31
N ARG A 73 3.69 1.77 7.28
CA ARG A 73 2.54 1.66 6.37
C ARG A 73 2.97 1.69 4.90
N ASP A 74 3.87 2.60 4.54
CA ASP A 74 4.33 2.76 3.15
C ASP A 74 5.11 1.50 2.70
N LYS A 75 5.93 0.92 3.59
CA LYS A 75 6.62 -0.36 3.34
C LYS A 75 5.66 -1.54 3.14
N ILE A 76 4.55 -1.59 3.91
CA ILE A 76 3.48 -2.59 3.70
C ILE A 76 2.80 -2.41 2.35
N ALA A 77 2.57 -1.16 1.92
CA ALA A 77 1.97 -0.88 0.62
C ALA A 77 2.88 -1.32 -0.54
N GLU A 78 4.19 -1.10 -0.41
CA GLU A 78 5.20 -1.54 -1.36
C GLU A 78 5.20 -3.08 -1.51
N ILE A 79 5.25 -3.81 -0.40
CA ILE A 79 5.19 -5.29 -0.42
C ILE A 79 3.89 -5.78 -1.08
N LYS A 80 2.75 -5.16 -0.76
CA LYS A 80 1.46 -5.52 -1.38
C LYS A 80 1.43 -5.26 -2.88
N SER A 81 2.06 -4.17 -3.35
CA SER A 81 2.17 -3.87 -4.78
C SER A 81 2.95 -4.97 -5.52
N LEU A 82 4.12 -5.34 -4.99
CA LEU A 82 4.95 -6.40 -5.58
C LEU A 82 4.23 -7.76 -5.62
N LEU A 83 3.46 -8.08 -4.57
CA LEU A 83 2.65 -9.29 -4.54
C LEU A 83 1.52 -9.28 -5.58
N GLU A 84 0.86 -8.13 -5.80
CA GLU A 84 -0.19 -8.02 -6.83
C GLU A 84 0.40 -8.07 -8.25
N GLU A 85 1.55 -7.41 -8.49
CA GLU A 85 2.28 -7.52 -9.76
C GLU A 85 2.60 -8.99 -10.07
N ARG A 86 3.11 -9.74 -9.09
CA ARG A 86 3.35 -11.18 -9.22
C ARG A 86 2.06 -11.95 -9.53
N ARG A 87 0.96 -11.59 -8.87
CA ARG A 87 -0.35 -12.22 -9.11
C ARG A 87 -0.81 -12.02 -10.56
N ILE A 88 -0.64 -10.81 -11.10
CA ILE A 88 -0.99 -10.49 -12.49
C ILE A 88 -0.11 -11.30 -13.47
N VAL A 89 1.21 -11.34 -13.24
CA VAL A 89 2.15 -12.11 -14.07
C VAL A 89 1.83 -13.60 -14.06
N ALA A 90 1.52 -14.18 -12.90
CA ALA A 90 1.14 -15.59 -12.78
C ALA A 90 -0.23 -15.92 -13.42
N LYS A 91 -1.12 -14.92 -13.52
CA LYS A 91 -2.47 -15.05 -14.10
C LYS A 91 -2.46 -15.11 -15.63
N ILE A 92 -1.39 -14.64 -16.27
CA ILE A 92 -1.20 -14.65 -17.74
C ILE A 92 -0.08 -15.63 -18.11
N PRO A 93 -0.34 -16.96 -18.17
CA PRO A 93 0.66 -17.92 -18.58
C PRO A 93 1.05 -17.71 -20.06
N GLY A 94 2.29 -17.25 -20.30
CA GLY A 94 2.91 -17.28 -21.62
C GLY A 94 3.36 -15.95 -22.23
N LEU A 95 3.09 -14.80 -21.61
CA LEU A 95 3.42 -13.49 -22.21
C LEU A 95 4.87 -13.01 -21.95
N TYR A 96 5.49 -13.44 -20.84
CA TYR A 96 6.85 -13.02 -20.43
C TYR A 96 7.81 -14.22 -20.31
N ASN A 97 7.93 -15.02 -21.37
CA ASN A 97 9.09 -15.91 -21.50
C ASN A 97 10.07 -15.26 -22.48
N ASP A 98 11.05 -14.53 -21.96
CA ASP A 98 12.08 -13.80 -22.71
C ASP A 98 12.96 -14.72 -23.59
N SER A 99 12.85 -16.04 -23.38
CA SER A 99 13.65 -17.06 -24.07
C SER A 99 12.89 -17.80 -25.19
N LYS A 100 11.66 -17.38 -25.55
CA LYS A 100 10.91 -18.04 -26.64
C LYS A 100 10.39 -16.99 -27.64
N PRO A 101 10.61 -17.17 -28.96
CA PRO A 101 10.10 -16.26 -29.98
C PRO A 101 8.56 -16.14 -29.86
N PRO A 102 7.97 -14.98 -30.26
CA PRO A 102 6.54 -14.72 -30.10
C PRO A 102 5.77 -15.88 -30.72
N ARG A 103 5.09 -16.65 -29.87
CA ARG A 103 4.32 -17.81 -30.35
C ARG A 103 3.24 -17.28 -31.29
N LYS A 104 3.21 -17.86 -32.50
CA LYS A 104 2.18 -17.68 -33.53
C LYS A 104 0.81 -17.46 -32.87
N THR A 105 0.14 -16.41 -33.34
CA THR A 105 -1.23 -15.96 -33.06
C THR A 105 -1.98 -16.84 -32.06
N MET A 106 -2.21 -16.30 -30.85
CA MET A 106 -2.86 -17.03 -29.76
C MET A 106 -4.16 -17.69 -30.23
N ARG A 107 -4.29 -19.01 -30.01
CA ARG A 107 -5.46 -19.78 -30.45
C ARG A 107 -6.72 -19.14 -29.85
N ARG A 108 -7.77 -18.95 -30.65
CA ARG A 108 -9.04 -18.28 -30.26
C ARG A 108 -9.56 -18.74 -28.89
N GLY A 109 -9.48 -20.04 -28.59
CA GLY A 109 -9.89 -20.59 -27.29
C GLY A 109 -9.11 -20.00 -26.11
N VAL A 110 -7.79 -19.86 -26.24
CA VAL A 110 -6.94 -19.26 -25.19
C VAL A 110 -7.24 -17.76 -25.04
N LEU A 111 -7.49 -17.06 -26.16
CA LEU A 111 -7.92 -15.66 -26.13
C LEU A 111 -9.24 -15.48 -25.40
N MET A 112 -10.24 -16.31 -25.71
CA MET A 112 -11.54 -16.25 -25.05
C MET A 112 -11.43 -16.54 -23.56
N THR A 113 -10.62 -17.53 -23.16
CA THR A 113 -10.38 -17.80 -21.74
C THR A 113 -9.70 -16.61 -21.04
N LEU A 114 -8.74 -15.95 -21.71
CA LEU A 114 -8.07 -14.78 -21.14
C LEU A 114 -9.04 -13.60 -20.98
N LEU A 115 -9.85 -13.31 -22.01
CA LEU A 115 -10.87 -12.26 -21.97
C LEU A 115 -11.90 -12.52 -20.88
N GLN A 116 -12.38 -13.76 -20.76
CA GLN A 116 -13.32 -14.16 -19.71
C GLN A 116 -12.69 -14.02 -18.32
N ARG A 117 -11.42 -14.41 -18.17
CA ARG A 117 -10.70 -14.26 -16.90
C ARG A 117 -10.48 -12.80 -16.52
N SER A 118 -10.18 -11.94 -17.49
CA SER A 118 -10.05 -10.49 -17.29
C SER A 118 -11.38 -9.86 -16.88
N ALA A 119 -12.49 -10.26 -17.52
CA ALA A 119 -13.84 -9.80 -17.15
C ALA A 119 -14.21 -10.19 -15.71
N MET A 120 -13.89 -11.42 -15.29
CA MET A 120 -14.14 -11.89 -13.92
C MET A 120 -13.28 -11.20 -12.84
N THR A 121 -12.20 -10.52 -13.22
CA THR A 121 -11.33 -9.78 -12.29
C THR A 121 -11.61 -8.29 -12.20
N LEU A 122 -12.57 -7.77 -12.96
CA LEU A 122 -12.91 -6.36 -12.89
C LEU A 122 -13.40 -6.02 -11.47
N PRO A 123 -12.84 -4.98 -10.83
CA PRO A 123 -13.25 -4.60 -9.49
C PRO A 123 -14.69 -4.13 -9.48
N LEU A 124 -15.47 -4.58 -8.49
CA LEU A 124 -16.82 -4.10 -8.28
C LEU A 124 -16.80 -2.69 -7.70
N TRP A 125 -17.53 -1.77 -8.32
CA TRP A 125 -17.77 -0.47 -7.76
C TRP A 125 -18.77 -0.56 -6.61
N ILE A 126 -18.37 -0.16 -5.41
CA ILE A 126 -19.21 -0.17 -4.21
C ILE A 126 -19.54 1.27 -3.85
N ARG A 127 -20.82 1.63 -3.99
CA ARG A 127 -21.33 3.00 -3.80
C ARG A 127 -21.54 3.33 -2.31
N LYS A 128 -21.21 4.56 -1.90
CA LYS A 128 -21.68 5.16 -0.64
C LYS A 128 -22.96 5.99 -0.88
N PRO A 129 -23.83 6.21 0.13
CA PRO A 129 -25.08 6.95 -0.06
C PRO A 129 -24.82 8.35 -0.62
N GLY A 130 -25.35 8.65 -1.81
CA GLY A 130 -25.23 9.94 -2.50
C GLY A 130 -24.27 9.98 -3.69
N ASP A 131 -23.39 8.99 -3.84
CA ASP A 131 -22.36 9.00 -4.90
C ASP A 131 -22.91 8.52 -6.25
N LYS A 132 -22.55 9.24 -7.32
CA LYS A 132 -22.76 8.78 -8.70
C LYS A 132 -21.61 7.84 -9.11
N PRO A 133 -21.87 6.79 -9.89
CA PRO A 133 -20.81 5.90 -10.36
C PRO A 133 -19.83 6.67 -11.26
N PRO A 134 -18.53 6.32 -11.23
CA PRO A 134 -17.52 6.97 -12.05
C PRO A 134 -17.72 6.64 -13.54
N PRO A 135 -17.19 7.47 -14.47
CA PRO A 135 -17.20 7.16 -15.90
C PRO A 135 -16.54 5.81 -16.18
N LEU A 136 -17.06 5.04 -17.14
CA LEU A 136 -16.66 3.67 -17.48
C LEU A 136 -17.02 2.59 -16.44
N CYS A 137 -17.77 2.94 -15.39
CA CYS A 137 -18.32 1.97 -14.46
C CYS A 137 -19.59 1.32 -15.06
N GLY A 138 -19.46 0.12 -15.63
CA GLY A 138 -20.57 -0.57 -16.28
C GLY A 138 -20.97 0.15 -17.58
N ASP A 139 -22.24 0.52 -17.70
CA ASP A 139 -22.78 1.24 -18.87
C ASP A 139 -22.65 2.78 -18.77
N TYR A 140 -21.87 3.27 -17.80
CA TYR A 140 -21.66 4.71 -17.64
C TYR A 140 -20.69 5.24 -18.71
N ARG A 141 -21.17 6.18 -19.54
CA ARG A 141 -20.39 6.77 -20.64
C ARG A 141 -19.06 7.39 -20.17
N CYS A 142 -18.04 7.30 -21.02
CA CYS A 142 -16.79 8.04 -20.80
C CYS A 142 -17.03 9.55 -20.84
N ALA A 143 -16.27 10.32 -20.07
CA ALA A 143 -16.27 11.76 -20.15
C ALA A 143 -15.75 12.24 -21.53
N PRO A 144 -16.20 13.40 -22.05
CA PRO A 144 -15.87 13.88 -23.39
C PRO A 144 -14.38 14.17 -23.65
N LEU A 145 -13.52 14.10 -22.63
CA LEU A 145 -12.06 14.30 -22.72
C LEU A 145 -11.25 13.01 -22.49
N CYS A 146 -11.87 11.84 -22.52
CA CYS A 146 -11.15 10.57 -22.42
C CYS A 146 -10.27 10.35 -23.68
N PRO A 147 -8.93 10.25 -23.57
CA PRO A 147 -8.05 10.01 -24.72
C PRO A 147 -8.06 8.55 -25.20
N VAL A 148 -8.74 7.65 -24.49
CA VAL A 148 -8.85 6.24 -24.83
C VAL A 148 -9.98 6.03 -25.84
N ASN A 149 -9.60 5.85 -27.12
CA ASN A 149 -10.48 5.34 -28.16
C ASN A 149 -10.90 3.89 -27.83
N PHE A 150 -11.96 3.74 -27.02
CA PHE A 150 -12.64 2.46 -26.86
C PHE A 150 -13.60 2.27 -28.04
N PHE A 151 -13.08 1.73 -29.15
CA PHE A 151 -13.91 1.05 -30.14
C PHE A 151 -14.16 -0.38 -29.61
N PHE A 152 -15.34 -0.61 -29.01
CA PHE A 152 -15.90 -1.95 -28.93
C PHE A 152 -16.75 -2.17 -30.18
N PHE A 153 -16.29 -3.05 -31.07
CA PHE A 153 -17.12 -3.80 -32.01
C PHE A 153 -17.01 -5.28 -31.63
#